data_AF-A0A140KMR5-F1
#
_entry.id   AF-A0A140KMR5-F1
#
_cell.length_a   1.000
_cell.length_b   1.000
_cell.length_c   1.000
_cell.angle_alpha   90.00
_cell.angle_beta   90.00
_cell.angle_gamma   90.00
#
_symmetry.space_group_name_H-M   'P 1'
#
loop_
_entity.id
_entity.type
_entity.pdbx_description
1 polymer ?
#
loop_
_entity_poly.entity_id
_entity_poly.type
_entity_poly.pdbx_seq_one_letter_code
_entity_poly.pdbx_strand_id
1 'polypeptide(L)'
;MRVVLTATASIFFFATVFLSFTGSFSRRSLFQQRAEFVPPPAYDTWHWREAAGSVCANGSPTGFAYNMHPNATELVFYIAAGGACWDTQGCFIKPISAALTGYNSTNFKITKGFVENELLLFSRDPKRNNPWAKANHIFVPYCTGDFHAGDNIVTYEGAPEPIHHKGFKNMQNILKFASEAMPHVKDVWVSGTSAGCYGATLNYIPAKKAFPNARVHLIGDSCEAPPGWLNSKPSWNLYQPSQLDCPQCQKDEFNSFLPAYSLDNPSSRFASVSFKGETVLPGYMQTSFEALDKIIAGYFNNITNTPTNQAKTFTLPGRDHCVLFKKDPLSETNVSLSSWFATMRDLDSVFLSA
;
A
#
# COMPACT_ATOMS: atom_id res chain seq x y z
N MET A 1 2.79 -88.60 40.78
CA MET A 1 1.99 -89.68 40.16
C MET A 1 1.99 -89.44 38.65
N ARG A 2 2.46 -90.44 37.88
CA ARG A 2 2.54 -90.56 36.41
C ARG A 2 3.58 -89.72 35.63
N VAL A 3 4.58 -90.47 35.15
CA VAL A 3 5.55 -90.24 34.07
C VAL A 3 4.87 -90.40 32.70
N VAL A 4 5.39 -89.74 31.64
CA VAL A 4 5.66 -90.17 30.23
C VAL A 4 6.14 -88.90 29.47
N LEU A 5 7.44 -88.75 29.11
CA LEU A 5 8.11 -89.01 27.80
C LEU A 5 7.44 -88.27 26.61
N THR A 6 8.06 -87.54 25.67
CA THR A 6 9.40 -87.57 25.03
C THR A 6 9.54 -86.34 24.11
N ALA A 7 10.78 -85.87 23.89
CA ALA A 7 11.45 -85.34 22.66
C ALA A 7 10.66 -84.49 21.64
N THR A 8 11.15 -83.39 21.05
CA THR A 8 12.45 -83.19 20.39
C THR A 8 12.79 -81.69 20.21
N ALA A 9 14.10 -81.41 20.34
CA ALA A 9 14.93 -80.27 19.92
C ALA A 9 14.35 -79.16 19.01
N SER A 10 14.77 -77.91 19.25
CA SER A 10 15.87 -77.30 18.47
C SER A 10 16.22 -75.89 18.94
N ILE A 11 17.53 -75.64 19.02
CA ILE A 11 18.21 -74.42 19.41
C ILE A 11 18.07 -73.38 18.29
N PHE A 12 17.57 -72.19 18.58
CA PHE A 12 17.60 -71.05 17.67
C PHE A 12 18.64 -70.01 18.10
N PHE A 13 19.62 -69.81 17.22
CA PHE A 13 20.65 -68.78 17.24
C PHE A 13 20.01 -67.38 17.12
N PHE A 14 20.50 -66.41 17.90
CA PHE A 14 20.22 -64.99 17.71
C PHE A 14 20.93 -64.49 16.44
N ALA A 15 20.16 -64.05 15.44
CA ALA A 15 20.65 -63.27 14.32
C ALA A 15 20.20 -61.81 14.49
N THR A 16 21.14 -60.92 14.72
CA THR A 16 20.96 -59.46 14.67
C THR A 16 20.67 -59.01 13.25
N VAL A 17 19.46 -58.48 13.03
CA VAL A 17 19.04 -57.87 11.77
C VAL A 17 19.56 -56.42 11.71
N PHE A 18 20.51 -56.15 10.81
CA PHE A 18 20.82 -54.80 10.37
C PHE A 18 19.78 -54.37 9.33
N LEU A 19 18.86 -53.48 9.71
CA LEU A 19 17.99 -52.78 8.78
C LEU A 19 18.74 -51.60 8.16
N SER A 20 19.18 -51.78 6.91
CA SER A 20 19.63 -50.69 6.06
C SER A 20 18.44 -49.87 5.57
N PHE A 21 18.21 -48.70 6.15
CA PHE A 21 17.32 -47.69 5.58
C PHE A 21 18.02 -46.99 4.41
N THR A 22 17.76 -47.43 3.19
CA THR A 22 18.01 -46.60 2.00
C THR A 22 16.90 -45.55 1.92
N GLY A 23 17.06 -44.49 2.71
CA GLY A 23 16.23 -43.30 2.60
C GLY A 23 16.58 -42.54 1.33
N SER A 24 15.75 -42.67 0.29
CA SER A 24 15.78 -41.77 -0.85
C SER A 24 15.41 -40.37 -0.38
N PHE A 25 16.43 -39.54 -0.10
CA PHE A 25 16.24 -38.10 0.06
C PHE A 25 15.81 -37.54 -1.29
N SER A 26 14.50 -37.55 -1.54
CA SER A 26 13.90 -36.63 -2.52
C SER A 26 14.20 -35.23 -2.01
N ARG A 27 15.17 -34.55 -2.65
CA ARG A 27 15.26 -33.08 -2.59
C ARG A 27 13.93 -32.56 -3.13
N ARG A 28 12.94 -32.35 -2.26
CA ARG A 28 11.85 -31.43 -2.56
C ARG A 28 12.52 -30.10 -2.84
N SER A 29 12.60 -29.72 -4.10
CA SER A 29 13.10 -28.41 -4.46
C SER A 29 12.24 -27.40 -3.70
N LEU A 30 12.87 -26.45 -3.01
CA LEU A 30 12.22 -25.30 -2.40
C LEU A 30 11.76 -24.28 -3.47
N PHE A 31 11.48 -24.74 -4.69
CA PHE A 31 10.59 -24.03 -5.57
C PHE A 31 9.19 -24.35 -5.09
N GLN A 32 8.75 -23.60 -4.08
CA GLN A 32 7.33 -23.34 -3.89
C GLN A 32 6.78 -23.06 -5.28
N GLN A 33 5.94 -23.96 -5.76
CA GLN A 33 5.29 -23.89 -7.06
C GLN A 33 4.55 -22.56 -7.05
N ARG A 34 5.22 -21.50 -7.55
CA ARG A 34 4.69 -20.15 -7.56
C ARG A 34 3.38 -20.27 -8.31
N ALA A 35 2.29 -19.82 -7.71
CA ALA A 35 0.98 -19.89 -8.33
C ALA A 35 1.13 -19.39 -9.76
N GLU A 36 0.82 -20.26 -10.72
CA GLU A 36 0.95 -19.97 -12.13
C GLU A 36 0.16 -18.68 -12.39
N PHE A 37 0.79 -17.72 -13.10
CA PHE A 37 0.15 -16.45 -13.43
C PHE A 37 -1.17 -16.75 -14.13
N VAL A 38 -2.29 -16.47 -13.46
CA VAL A 38 -3.61 -16.53 -14.10
C VAL A 38 -3.76 -15.24 -14.89
N PRO A 39 -3.79 -15.28 -16.24
CA PRO A 39 -3.97 -14.08 -17.04
C PRO A 39 -5.30 -13.40 -16.68
N PRO A 40 -5.37 -12.06 -16.80
CA PRO A 40 -6.63 -11.36 -16.59
C PRO A 40 -7.66 -11.81 -17.63
N PRO A 41 -8.99 -11.72 -17.34
CA PRO A 41 -10.02 -12.02 -18.33
C PRO A 41 -9.90 -11.19 -19.63
N ALA A 42 -9.39 -9.96 -19.50
CA ALA A 42 -9.00 -9.09 -20.60
C ALA A 42 -7.90 -8.12 -20.14
N TYR A 43 -6.94 -7.85 -21.00
CA TYR A 43 -5.93 -6.80 -20.77
C TYR A 43 -6.51 -5.41 -20.99
N ASP A 44 -5.83 -4.40 -20.45
CA ASP A 44 -6.15 -2.98 -20.60
C ASP A 44 -7.58 -2.60 -20.18
N THR A 45 -8.20 -3.45 -19.35
CA THR A 45 -9.56 -3.30 -18.84
C THR A 45 -9.57 -3.50 -17.33
N TRP A 46 -10.34 -2.68 -16.62
CA TRP A 46 -10.51 -2.83 -15.17
C TRP A 46 -11.40 -4.01 -14.81
N HIS A 47 -10.89 -4.85 -13.89
CA HIS A 47 -11.60 -5.96 -13.28
C HIS A 47 -11.65 -5.77 -11.77
N TRP A 48 -12.74 -6.19 -11.14
CA TRP A 48 -12.82 -6.26 -9.69
C TRP A 48 -12.39 -7.65 -9.20
N ARG A 49 -11.66 -7.69 -8.08
CA ARG A 49 -11.33 -8.93 -7.38
C ARG A 49 -11.59 -8.76 -5.89
N GLU A 50 -12.32 -9.71 -5.32
CA GLU A 50 -12.41 -9.83 -3.87
C GLU A 50 -11.05 -10.23 -3.29
N ALA A 51 -10.69 -9.61 -2.17
CA ALA A 51 -9.48 -9.95 -1.43
C ALA A 51 -9.92 -10.77 -0.21
N ALA A 52 -9.69 -12.08 -0.25
CA ALA A 52 -10.11 -12.99 0.81
C ALA A 52 -9.59 -12.51 2.18
N GLY A 53 -10.50 -12.40 3.15
CA GLY A 53 -10.20 -11.90 4.50
C GLY A 53 -10.09 -10.39 4.62
N SER A 54 -10.30 -9.62 3.54
CA SER A 54 -10.39 -8.16 3.60
C SER A 54 -11.83 -7.71 3.87
N VAL A 55 -12.00 -6.73 4.76
CA VAL A 55 -13.31 -6.21 5.17
C VAL A 55 -13.34 -4.69 5.26
N CYS A 56 -14.51 -4.10 5.03
CA CYS A 56 -14.79 -2.69 5.28
C CYS A 56 -15.16 -2.44 6.75
N ALA A 57 -15.35 -1.16 7.11
CA ALA A 57 -15.64 -0.71 8.47
C ALA A 57 -16.88 -1.37 9.08
N ASN A 58 -17.91 -1.68 8.29
CA ASN A 58 -19.10 -2.43 8.75
C ASN A 58 -18.95 -3.96 8.74
N GLY A 59 -17.73 -4.48 8.53
CA GLY A 59 -17.44 -5.92 8.48
C GLY A 59 -17.78 -6.60 7.14
N SER A 60 -18.37 -5.89 6.17
CA SER A 60 -18.66 -6.48 4.85
C SER A 60 -17.38 -6.81 4.06
N PRO A 61 -17.36 -7.88 3.24
CA PRO A 61 -16.21 -8.22 2.42
C PRO A 61 -15.87 -7.10 1.42
N THR A 62 -14.57 -6.93 1.15
CA THR A 62 -14.07 -5.98 0.14
C THR A 62 -12.96 -6.57 -0.73
N GLY A 63 -12.41 -5.75 -1.60
CA GLY A 63 -11.46 -6.15 -2.63
C GLY A 63 -10.71 -4.97 -3.21
N PHE A 64 -10.26 -5.12 -4.44
CA PHE A 64 -9.54 -4.11 -5.20
C PHE A 64 -9.88 -4.25 -6.67
N ALA A 65 -9.59 -3.21 -7.45
CA ALA A 65 -9.66 -3.29 -8.89
C ALA A 65 -8.26 -3.35 -9.49
N TYR A 66 -8.13 -4.08 -10.60
CA TYR A 66 -6.87 -4.22 -11.31
C TYR A 66 -7.07 -4.08 -12.81
N ASN A 67 -6.07 -3.53 -13.50
CA ASN A 67 -6.02 -3.39 -14.94
C ASN A 67 -4.59 -3.71 -15.42
N MET A 68 -4.40 -4.92 -15.94
CA MET A 68 -3.10 -5.42 -16.36
C MET A 68 -2.81 -5.10 -17.83
N HIS A 69 -1.54 -4.91 -18.16
CA HIS A 69 -1.07 -4.70 -19.53
C HIS A 69 -0.18 -5.88 -19.97
N PRO A 70 -0.26 -6.33 -21.24
CA PRO A 70 0.56 -7.45 -21.70
C PRO A 70 2.04 -7.16 -21.53
N ASN A 71 2.79 -8.12 -20.98
CA ASN A 71 4.25 -8.04 -20.78
C ASN A 71 4.74 -6.84 -19.94
N ALA A 72 3.86 -6.17 -19.19
CA ALA A 72 4.26 -5.06 -18.35
C ALA A 72 5.17 -5.52 -17.20
N THR A 73 6.27 -4.79 -17.02
CA THR A 73 7.23 -5.02 -15.92
C THR A 73 7.11 -3.98 -14.81
N GLU A 74 6.14 -3.09 -14.90
CA GLU A 74 5.85 -2.06 -13.91
C GLU A 74 4.48 -2.31 -13.30
N LEU A 75 4.33 -1.95 -12.03
CA LEU A 75 3.07 -1.97 -11.30
C LEU A 75 2.84 -0.63 -10.60
N VAL A 76 1.68 -0.02 -10.79
CA VAL A 76 1.25 1.17 -10.07
C VAL A 76 0.07 0.83 -9.17
N PHE A 77 0.28 0.97 -7.87
CA PHE A 77 -0.79 1.05 -6.89
C PHE A 77 -1.25 2.50 -6.78
N TYR A 78 -2.56 2.69 -6.73
CA TYR A 78 -3.18 3.92 -6.23
C TYR A 78 -4.10 3.58 -5.08
N ILE A 79 -3.82 4.18 -3.92
CA ILE A 79 -4.55 4.00 -2.68
C ILE A 79 -5.50 5.18 -2.52
N ALA A 80 -6.80 4.88 -2.44
CA ALA A 80 -7.85 5.89 -2.51
C ALA A 80 -7.89 6.83 -1.30
N ALA A 81 -8.25 8.07 -1.56
CA ALA A 81 -8.60 9.09 -0.57
C ALA A 81 -9.92 8.76 0.17
N GLY A 82 -10.25 9.56 1.19
CA GLY A 82 -11.60 9.56 1.77
C GLY A 82 -11.66 9.77 3.29
N GLY A 83 -10.88 10.70 3.85
CA GLY A 83 -11.01 11.08 5.25
C GLY A 83 -10.65 9.98 6.26
N ALA A 84 -11.19 10.06 7.47
CA ALA A 84 -11.02 9.05 8.52
C ALA A 84 -12.05 9.27 9.64
N CYS A 85 -12.23 8.31 10.55
CA CYS A 85 -13.10 8.48 11.70
C CYS A 85 -12.53 7.76 12.93
N TRP A 86 -12.83 8.26 14.13
CA TRP A 86 -12.24 7.73 15.37
C TRP A 86 -13.19 7.80 16.59
N ASP A 87 -14.47 8.08 16.35
CA ASP A 87 -15.51 8.18 17.36
C ASP A 87 -16.89 7.93 16.74
N THR A 88 -17.91 7.79 17.58
CA THR A 88 -19.31 7.57 17.15
C THR A 88 -19.83 8.70 16.26
N GLN A 89 -19.43 9.94 16.55
CA GLN A 89 -19.86 11.10 15.78
C GLN A 89 -19.37 11.01 14.33
N GLY A 90 -18.09 10.76 14.13
CA GLY A 90 -17.44 10.73 12.82
C GLY A 90 -17.58 9.42 12.06
N CYS A 91 -17.92 8.32 12.73
CA CYS A 91 -18.14 7.03 12.06
C CYS A 91 -19.62 6.74 11.75
N PHE A 92 -20.57 7.20 12.59
CA PHE A 92 -21.99 6.84 12.44
C PHE A 92 -22.92 8.04 12.26
N ILE A 93 -22.79 9.11 13.06
CA ILE A 93 -23.77 10.21 13.09
C ILE A 93 -23.58 11.19 11.93
N LYS A 94 -22.34 11.64 11.75
CA LYS A 94 -21.90 12.49 10.65
C LYS A 94 -20.64 11.86 10.05
N PRO A 95 -20.77 10.79 9.25
CA PRO A 95 -19.65 10.10 8.64
C PRO A 95 -18.70 11.09 7.93
N ILE A 96 -17.48 11.18 8.42
CA ILE A 96 -16.43 12.00 7.82
C ILE A 96 -15.46 11.16 6.97
N SER A 97 -15.53 9.83 7.06
CA SER A 97 -14.80 8.92 6.17
C SER A 97 -15.68 8.34 5.07
N ALA A 98 -15.06 8.03 3.92
CA ALA A 98 -15.71 7.44 2.77
C ALA A 98 -16.06 5.96 2.97
N ALA A 99 -17.20 5.56 2.38
CA ALA A 99 -17.62 4.17 2.18
C ALA A 99 -17.56 3.24 3.41
N LEU A 100 -17.80 3.79 4.62
CA LEU A 100 -17.83 2.99 5.86
C LEU A 100 -18.89 1.86 5.84
N THR A 101 -19.93 2.02 5.01
CA THR A 101 -21.01 1.04 4.83
C THR A 101 -20.73 -0.03 3.78
N GLY A 102 -19.49 -0.11 3.28
CA GLY A 102 -19.03 -1.14 2.37
C GLY A 102 -18.59 -0.62 1.01
N TYR A 103 -17.68 -1.37 0.38
CA TYR A 103 -17.18 -1.09 -0.95
C TYR A 103 -16.89 -2.40 -1.69
N ASN A 104 -17.66 -2.67 -2.75
CA ASN A 104 -17.54 -3.87 -3.58
C ASN A 104 -17.52 -3.55 -5.10
N SER A 105 -17.68 -4.57 -5.94
CA SER A 105 -17.68 -4.43 -7.40
C SER A 105 -18.73 -3.45 -7.93
N THR A 106 -19.88 -3.33 -7.27
CA THR A 106 -20.94 -2.37 -7.63
C THR A 106 -20.51 -0.94 -7.34
N ASN A 107 -19.89 -0.68 -6.18
CA ASN A 107 -19.32 0.63 -5.87
C ASN A 107 -18.21 0.99 -6.86
N PHE A 108 -17.34 0.03 -7.19
CA PHE A 108 -16.28 0.26 -8.17
C PHE A 108 -16.81 0.65 -9.55
N LYS A 109 -17.91 0.04 -10.03
CA LYS A 109 -18.53 0.44 -11.31
C LYS A 109 -18.89 1.93 -11.36
N ILE A 110 -19.27 2.52 -10.22
CA ILE A 110 -19.60 3.95 -10.12
C ILE A 110 -18.33 4.80 -10.15
N THR A 111 -17.30 4.44 -9.39
CA THR A 111 -16.05 5.23 -9.32
C THR A 111 -15.09 4.97 -10.49
N LYS A 112 -15.31 3.90 -11.27
CA LYS A 112 -14.44 3.49 -12.38
C LYS A 112 -14.20 4.64 -13.36
N GLY A 113 -15.24 5.43 -13.69
CA GLY A 113 -15.11 6.57 -14.58
C GLY A 113 -14.12 7.63 -14.05
N PHE A 114 -14.11 7.88 -12.75
CA PHE A 114 -13.11 8.75 -12.12
C PHE A 114 -11.70 8.14 -12.18
N VAL A 115 -11.58 6.86 -11.85
CA VAL A 115 -10.31 6.12 -11.88
C VAL A 115 -9.68 6.11 -13.28
N GLU A 116 -10.48 5.98 -14.33
CA GLU A 116 -10.01 5.97 -15.72
C GLU A 116 -9.71 7.37 -16.28
N ASN A 117 -10.54 8.36 -15.97
CA ASN A 117 -10.54 9.64 -16.69
C ASN A 117 -9.89 10.79 -15.91
N GLU A 118 -9.94 10.76 -14.58
CA GLU A 118 -9.42 11.87 -13.76
C GLU A 118 -8.00 11.58 -13.26
N LEU A 119 -7.75 10.37 -12.78
CA LEU A 119 -6.44 9.97 -12.25
C LEU A 119 -5.41 9.80 -13.37
N LEU A 120 -4.48 10.75 -13.47
CA LEU A 120 -3.41 10.72 -14.48
C LEU A 120 -2.62 9.40 -14.44
N LEU A 121 -2.29 8.90 -13.24
CA LEU A 121 -1.50 7.68 -13.02
C LEU A 121 -2.06 6.44 -13.72
N PHE A 122 -3.36 6.40 -13.97
CA PHE A 122 -4.06 5.27 -14.60
C PHE A 122 -4.59 5.55 -16.00
N SER A 123 -4.51 6.80 -16.47
CA SER A 123 -4.95 7.11 -17.81
C SER A 123 -4.15 6.33 -18.84
N ARG A 124 -4.86 5.66 -19.75
CA ARG A 124 -4.30 5.06 -20.96
C ARG A 124 -4.54 5.90 -22.22
N ASP A 125 -5.23 7.04 -22.09
CA ASP A 125 -5.37 8.01 -23.19
C ASP A 125 -3.99 8.62 -23.51
N PRO A 126 -3.46 8.46 -24.75
CA PRO A 126 -2.19 9.04 -25.14
C PRO A 126 -2.15 10.57 -25.00
N LYS A 127 -3.29 11.26 -25.06
CA LYS A 127 -3.36 12.72 -24.90
C LYS A 127 -3.06 13.19 -23.48
N ARG A 128 -3.13 12.30 -22.49
CA ARG A 128 -2.86 12.61 -21.08
C ARG A 128 -1.37 12.56 -20.72
N ASN A 129 -0.52 12.06 -21.62
CA ASN A 129 0.93 11.93 -21.39
C ASN A 129 1.27 11.19 -20.08
N ASN A 130 0.47 10.18 -19.70
CA ASN A 130 0.76 9.37 -18.51
C ASN A 130 1.98 8.49 -18.79
N PRO A 131 3.09 8.65 -18.04
CA PRO A 131 4.27 7.81 -18.25
C PRO A 131 4.00 6.34 -17.87
N TRP A 132 2.98 6.03 -17.04
CA TRP A 132 2.61 4.66 -16.68
C TRP A 132 1.45 4.07 -17.49
N ALA A 133 1.13 4.62 -18.66
CA ALA A 133 0.00 4.16 -19.49
C ALA A 133 0.08 2.68 -19.92
N LYS A 134 1.27 2.06 -19.83
CA LYS A 134 1.53 0.64 -20.16
C LYS A 134 1.91 -0.22 -18.94
N ALA A 135 1.75 0.31 -17.73
CA ALA A 135 1.99 -0.47 -16.51
C ALA A 135 0.81 -1.40 -16.19
N ASN A 136 1.03 -2.33 -15.27
CA ASN A 136 -0.07 -2.93 -14.52
C ASN A 136 -0.59 -1.90 -13.51
N HIS A 137 -1.90 -1.84 -13.31
CA HIS A 137 -2.52 -0.90 -12.37
C HIS A 137 -3.35 -1.65 -11.33
N ILE A 138 -3.25 -1.23 -10.07
CA ILE A 138 -4.12 -1.69 -8.97
C ILE A 138 -4.69 -0.46 -8.26
N PHE A 139 -6.01 -0.38 -8.23
CA PHE A 139 -6.76 0.59 -7.44
C PHE A 139 -7.20 -0.06 -6.13
N VAL A 140 -6.78 0.52 -5.00
CA VAL A 140 -7.18 0.10 -3.66
C VAL A 140 -8.27 1.03 -3.14
N PRO A 141 -9.52 0.56 -2.99
CA PRO A 141 -10.60 1.37 -2.44
C PRO A 141 -10.39 1.59 -0.95
N TYR A 142 -10.98 2.68 -0.44
CA TYR A 142 -10.96 2.99 0.98
C TYR A 142 -12.35 2.84 1.58
N CYS A 143 -12.45 2.04 2.64
CA CYS A 143 -13.71 1.81 3.35
C CYS A 143 -13.51 1.48 4.85
N THR A 144 -12.33 1.78 5.40
CA THR A 144 -11.92 1.33 6.75
C THR A 144 -11.73 2.46 7.74
N GLY A 145 -11.76 3.72 7.32
CA GLY A 145 -11.72 4.88 8.22
C GLY A 145 -10.42 5.11 9.00
N ASP A 146 -9.34 4.42 8.63
CA ASP A 146 -8.07 4.29 9.35
C ASP A 146 -6.82 4.51 8.49
N PHE A 147 -6.95 5.30 7.41
CA PHE A 147 -5.84 5.62 6.50
C PHE A 147 -5.16 4.40 5.85
N HIS A 148 -5.91 3.31 5.63
CA HIS A 148 -5.39 2.06 5.05
C HIS A 148 -4.28 1.40 5.89
N ALA A 149 -4.17 1.75 7.17
CA ALA A 149 -3.09 1.27 8.02
C ALA A 149 -3.55 0.82 9.42
N GLY A 150 -4.86 0.80 9.70
CA GLY A 150 -5.39 0.24 10.94
C GLY A 150 -5.47 -1.29 10.93
N ASP A 151 -5.36 -1.89 12.11
CA ASP A 151 -5.72 -3.29 12.36
C ASP A 151 -6.35 -3.45 13.75
N ASN A 152 -7.59 -3.00 13.87
CA ASN A 152 -8.40 -3.13 15.08
C ASN A 152 -9.88 -3.35 14.76
N ILE A 153 -10.62 -3.85 15.76
CA ILE A 153 -12.08 -3.82 15.78
C ILE A 153 -12.47 -3.12 17.07
N VAL A 154 -13.23 -2.03 16.98
CA VAL A 154 -13.56 -1.19 18.13
C VAL A 154 -15.03 -0.80 18.11
N THR A 155 -15.69 -0.89 19.26
CA THR A 155 -17.00 -0.29 19.47
C THR A 155 -16.81 1.02 20.20
N TYR A 156 -17.09 2.13 19.51
CA TYR A 156 -17.02 3.46 20.12
C TYR A 156 -18.17 3.67 21.11
N GLU A 157 -17.97 4.52 22.11
CA GLU A 157 -19.00 4.83 23.11
C GLU A 157 -20.26 5.37 22.42
N GLY A 158 -21.41 4.72 22.68
CA GLY A 158 -22.68 5.08 22.06
C GLY A 158 -22.84 4.65 20.59
N ALA A 159 -21.87 3.94 20.01
CA ALA A 159 -22.02 3.38 18.66
C ALA A 159 -22.98 2.18 18.67
N PRO A 160 -23.80 2.01 17.60
CA PRO A 160 -24.73 0.89 17.51
C PRO A 160 -24.03 -0.45 17.24
N GLU A 161 -22.85 -0.42 16.60
CA GLU A 161 -22.11 -1.60 16.12
C GLU A 161 -20.60 -1.33 16.15
N PRO A 162 -19.73 -2.36 16.13
CA PRO A 162 -18.28 -2.17 16.00
C PRO A 162 -17.87 -1.60 14.63
N ILE A 163 -16.76 -0.88 14.60
CA ILE A 163 -16.03 -0.48 13.40
C ILE A 163 -14.79 -1.35 13.22
N HIS A 164 -14.63 -1.88 12.01
CA HIS A 164 -13.49 -2.67 11.58
C HIS A 164 -12.44 -1.77 10.89
N HIS A 165 -11.50 -1.23 11.66
CA HIS A 165 -10.31 -0.57 11.13
C HIS A 165 -9.33 -1.64 10.64
N LYS A 166 -9.52 -2.09 9.40
CA LYS A 166 -8.75 -3.20 8.80
C LYS A 166 -7.92 -2.79 7.60
N GLY A 167 -7.61 -1.51 7.46
CA GLY A 167 -6.85 -0.95 6.35
C GLY A 167 -5.52 -1.68 6.11
N PHE A 168 -4.73 -1.89 7.17
CA PHE A 168 -3.45 -2.58 7.05
C PHE A 168 -3.63 -4.04 6.64
N LYS A 169 -4.60 -4.73 7.25
CA LYS A 169 -4.88 -6.12 6.93
C LYS A 169 -5.35 -6.29 5.47
N ASN A 170 -6.20 -5.36 5.00
CA ASN A 170 -6.65 -5.33 3.62
C ASN A 170 -5.47 -5.12 2.67
N MET A 171 -4.57 -4.18 2.97
CA MET A 171 -3.36 -3.94 2.18
C MET A 171 -2.44 -5.16 2.13
N GLN A 172 -2.24 -5.88 3.24
CA GLN A 172 -1.47 -7.13 3.25
C GLN A 172 -2.06 -8.19 2.30
N ASN A 173 -3.38 -8.37 2.30
CA ASN A 173 -4.05 -9.32 1.42
C ASN A 173 -3.90 -8.94 -0.06
N ILE A 174 -4.01 -7.64 -0.37
CA ILE A 174 -3.84 -7.11 -1.73
C ILE A 174 -2.39 -7.26 -2.21
N LEU A 175 -1.42 -6.91 -1.36
CA LEU A 175 0.01 -7.05 -1.67
C LEU A 175 0.40 -8.52 -1.90
N LYS A 176 -0.12 -9.44 -1.08
CA LYS A 176 0.08 -10.89 -1.28
C LYS A 176 -0.44 -11.34 -2.64
N PHE A 177 -1.65 -10.92 -3.02
CA PHE A 177 -2.16 -11.24 -4.34
C PHE A 177 -1.25 -10.67 -5.44
N ALA A 178 -0.89 -9.39 -5.32
CA ALA A 178 -0.15 -8.70 -6.36
C ALA A 178 1.25 -9.31 -6.56
N SER A 179 1.95 -9.69 -5.49
CA SER A 179 3.26 -10.32 -5.59
C SER A 179 3.22 -11.76 -6.09
N GLU A 180 2.15 -12.50 -5.79
CA GLU A 180 1.91 -13.84 -6.35
C GLU A 180 1.56 -13.77 -7.83
N ALA A 181 0.74 -12.80 -8.24
CA ALA A 181 0.32 -12.62 -9.63
C ALA A 181 1.42 -11.99 -10.51
N MET A 182 2.21 -11.06 -9.97
CA MET A 182 3.18 -10.30 -10.76
C MET A 182 4.61 -10.41 -10.15
N PRO A 183 5.16 -11.62 -9.99
CA PRO A 183 6.42 -11.82 -9.27
C PRO A 183 7.67 -11.29 -10.00
N HIS A 184 7.51 -10.85 -11.26
CA HIS A 184 8.60 -10.43 -12.15
C HIS A 184 8.57 -8.93 -12.48
N VAL A 185 7.72 -8.14 -11.80
CA VAL A 185 7.79 -6.68 -11.93
C VAL A 185 9.14 -6.17 -11.43
N LYS A 186 9.69 -5.19 -12.13
CA LYS A 186 10.97 -4.55 -11.84
C LYS A 186 10.78 -3.28 -11.03
N ASP A 187 9.66 -2.59 -11.23
CA ASP A 187 9.34 -1.34 -10.57
C ASP A 187 7.90 -1.38 -10.03
N VAL A 188 7.74 -1.04 -8.76
CA VAL A 188 6.46 -0.93 -8.06
C VAL A 188 6.29 0.49 -7.55
N TRP A 189 5.29 1.19 -8.04
CA TRP A 189 4.94 2.55 -7.64
C TRP A 189 3.80 2.49 -6.65
N VAL A 190 4.08 2.78 -5.37
CA VAL A 190 3.04 2.90 -4.35
C VAL A 190 2.62 4.36 -4.31
N SER A 191 1.38 4.64 -4.67
CA SER A 191 0.86 6.01 -4.64
C SER A 191 -0.46 6.11 -3.90
N GLY A 192 -0.79 7.32 -3.45
CA GLY A 192 -2.10 7.62 -2.88
C GLY A 192 -2.27 9.09 -2.57
N THR A 193 -3.53 9.48 -2.36
CA THR A 193 -3.92 10.87 -2.09
C THR A 193 -4.67 10.96 -0.76
N SER A 194 -4.47 12.02 0.02
CA SER A 194 -5.20 12.28 1.26
C SER A 194 -5.04 11.09 2.25
N ALA A 195 -6.13 10.50 2.72
CA ALA A 195 -6.14 9.23 3.47
C ALA A 195 -5.26 8.13 2.82
N GLY A 196 -5.24 8.07 1.50
CA GLY A 196 -4.42 7.13 0.74
C GLY A 196 -2.95 7.48 0.66
N CYS A 197 -2.55 8.75 0.85
CA CYS A 197 -1.15 9.16 0.93
C CYS A 197 -0.51 8.70 2.25
N TYR A 198 -1.26 8.77 3.36
CA TYR A 198 -0.89 8.09 4.60
C TYR A 198 -0.76 6.58 4.38
N GLY A 199 -1.77 5.97 3.73
CA GLY A 199 -1.77 4.55 3.38
C GLY A 199 -0.56 4.13 2.56
N ALA A 200 -0.20 4.90 1.52
CA ALA A 200 0.94 4.64 0.65
C ALA A 200 2.27 4.71 1.42
N THR A 201 2.43 5.74 2.25
CA THR A 201 3.65 5.94 3.04
C THR A 201 3.81 4.87 4.11
N LEU A 202 2.74 4.54 4.83
CA LEU A 202 2.76 3.50 5.87
C LEU A 202 2.93 2.10 5.26
N ASN A 203 2.35 1.83 4.08
CA ASN A 203 2.47 0.54 3.40
C ASN A 203 3.70 0.42 2.47
N TYR A 204 4.60 1.40 2.43
CA TYR A 204 5.84 1.34 1.64
C TYR A 204 6.72 0.13 2.03
N ILE A 205 7.00 -0.04 3.33
CA ILE A 205 7.78 -1.17 3.84
C ILE A 205 7.10 -2.52 3.57
N PRO A 206 5.79 -2.71 3.85
CA PRO A 206 5.05 -3.89 3.41
C PRO A 206 5.16 -4.18 1.91
N ALA A 207 5.08 -3.16 1.06
CA ALA A 207 5.23 -3.33 -0.39
C ALA A 207 6.65 -3.80 -0.77
N LYS A 208 7.69 -3.22 -0.15
CA LYS A 208 9.08 -3.70 -0.30
C LYS A 208 9.25 -5.16 0.09
N LYS A 209 8.63 -5.58 1.20
CA LYS A 209 8.66 -6.98 1.66
C LYS A 209 7.92 -7.91 0.69
N ALA A 210 6.83 -7.44 0.10
CA ALA A 210 6.07 -8.21 -0.89
C ALA A 210 6.81 -8.34 -2.25
N PHE A 211 7.60 -7.34 -2.64
CA PHE A 211 8.35 -7.31 -3.89
C PHE A 211 9.86 -7.15 -3.67
N PRO A 212 10.54 -8.14 -3.05
CA PRO A 212 11.93 -8.00 -2.63
C PRO A 212 12.94 -7.84 -3.78
N ASN A 213 12.55 -8.19 -5.01
CA ASN A 213 13.39 -8.08 -6.21
C ASN A 213 13.06 -6.87 -7.09
N ALA A 214 12.04 -6.08 -6.73
CA ALA A 214 11.66 -4.88 -7.46
C ALA A 214 12.21 -3.63 -6.77
N ARG A 215 12.42 -2.57 -7.52
CA ARG A 215 12.51 -1.22 -6.96
C ARG A 215 11.11 -0.78 -6.55
N VAL A 216 10.98 -0.28 -5.33
CA VAL A 216 9.70 0.26 -4.84
C VAL A 216 9.83 1.76 -4.68
N HIS A 217 8.96 2.49 -5.37
CA HIS A 217 8.87 3.94 -5.44
C HIS A 217 7.64 4.42 -4.66
N LEU A 218 7.65 5.67 -4.21
CA LEU A 218 6.56 6.25 -3.43
C LEU A 218 6.11 7.60 -3.99
N ILE A 219 4.81 7.78 -4.17
CA ILE A 219 4.19 9.06 -4.53
C ILE A 219 3.09 9.36 -3.50
N GLY A 220 3.35 10.29 -2.59
CA GLY A 220 2.36 10.79 -1.65
C GLY A 220 1.77 12.12 -2.11
N ASP A 221 0.44 12.24 -2.12
CA ASP A 221 -0.29 13.48 -2.42
C ASP A 221 -1.16 13.95 -1.24
N SER A 222 -0.93 15.18 -0.75
CA SER A 222 -1.73 15.83 0.30
C SER A 222 -1.84 15.04 1.63
N CYS A 223 -0.73 14.76 2.32
CA CYS A 223 -0.78 14.11 3.64
C CYS A 223 0.18 14.65 4.70
N GLU A 224 0.51 15.94 4.65
CA GLU A 224 1.32 16.57 5.69
C GLU A 224 0.57 16.60 7.03
N ALA A 225 1.21 16.11 8.10
CA ALA A 225 0.59 16.03 9.43
C ALA A 225 1.41 16.75 10.49
N PRO A 226 0.78 17.36 11.51
CA PRO A 226 1.46 17.76 12.72
C PRO A 226 2.12 16.55 13.42
N PRO A 227 3.28 16.78 14.08
CA PRO A 227 3.88 15.82 14.99
C PRO A 227 2.87 15.14 15.91
N GLY A 228 2.95 13.82 16.02
CA GLY A 228 2.16 12.98 16.91
C GLY A 228 0.69 12.80 16.52
N TRP A 229 0.19 13.47 15.47
CA TRP A 229 -1.24 13.44 15.17
C TRP A 229 -1.74 12.02 14.89
N LEU A 230 -1.01 11.23 14.09
CA LEU A 230 -1.40 9.86 13.76
C LEU A 230 -1.54 8.99 15.03
N ASN A 231 -0.67 9.19 16.02
CA ASN A 231 -0.65 8.42 17.27
C ASN A 231 -1.69 8.90 18.30
N SER A 232 -2.35 10.03 18.04
CA SER A 232 -3.50 10.46 18.84
C SER A 232 -4.78 9.64 18.57
N LYS A 233 -4.71 8.63 17.70
CA LYS A 233 -5.83 7.77 17.28
C LYS A 233 -5.55 6.30 17.64
N PRO A 234 -5.44 5.95 18.93
CA PRO A 234 -5.05 4.60 19.36
C PRO A 234 -6.08 3.54 18.97
N SER A 235 -7.34 3.93 18.75
CA SER A 235 -8.43 3.03 18.34
C SER A 235 -8.21 2.38 16.98
N TRP A 236 -7.33 2.94 16.13
CA TRP A 236 -6.99 2.34 14.84
C TRP A 236 -5.99 1.19 14.94
N ASN A 237 -5.19 1.12 16.02
CA ASN A 237 -4.01 0.25 16.10
C ASN A 237 -3.16 0.37 14.81
N LEU A 238 -2.75 1.60 14.50
CA LEU A 238 -2.13 1.95 13.23
C LEU A 238 -0.75 1.29 13.07
N TYR A 239 -0.53 0.61 11.95
CA TYR A 239 0.80 0.12 11.57
C TYR A 239 1.73 1.29 11.27
N GLN A 240 2.93 1.24 11.85
CA GLN A 240 4.07 2.08 11.53
C GLN A 240 5.31 1.20 11.35
N PRO A 241 6.28 1.59 10.50
CA PRO A 241 7.51 0.84 10.33
C PRO A 241 8.26 0.73 11.66
N SER A 242 8.82 -0.45 11.93
CA SER A 242 9.72 -0.64 13.07
C SER A 242 11.04 0.10 12.86
N GLN A 243 11.78 0.39 13.93
CA GLN A 243 13.13 0.97 13.81
C GLN A 243 14.08 0.08 13.00
N LEU A 244 13.85 -1.23 12.98
CA LEU A 244 14.62 -2.16 12.15
C LEU A 244 14.30 -1.99 10.67
N ASP A 245 13.04 -1.76 10.34
CA ASP A 245 12.59 -1.58 8.95
C ASP A 245 12.92 -0.18 8.40
N CYS A 246 13.01 0.83 9.26
CA CYS A 246 13.34 2.20 8.90
C CYS A 246 14.14 2.88 10.03
N PRO A 247 15.47 2.71 10.06
CA PRO A 247 16.33 3.25 11.12
C PRO A 247 16.35 4.77 11.22
N GLN A 248 15.97 5.48 10.15
CA GLN A 248 15.91 6.94 10.12
C GLN A 248 14.50 7.50 10.31
N CYS A 249 13.47 6.64 10.36
CA CYS A 249 12.12 7.08 10.68
C CYS A 249 12.07 7.52 12.14
N GLN A 250 11.51 8.71 12.38
CA GLN A 250 11.33 9.24 13.73
C GLN A 250 9.96 8.87 14.26
N LYS A 251 9.93 8.31 15.47
CA LYS A 251 8.68 8.00 16.16
C LYS A 251 7.83 9.27 16.28
N ASP A 252 6.52 9.11 16.08
CA ASP A 252 5.53 10.19 16.16
C ASP A 252 5.66 11.27 15.06
N GLU A 253 6.64 11.16 14.15
CA GLU A 253 6.88 12.15 13.10
C GLU A 253 6.65 11.55 11.71
N PHE A 254 5.39 11.49 11.28
CA PHE A 254 5.01 10.90 9.99
C PHE A 254 5.77 11.50 8.80
N ASN A 255 5.97 12.83 8.81
CA ASN A 255 6.67 13.54 7.75
C ASN A 255 8.17 13.16 7.66
N SER A 256 8.72 12.43 8.64
CA SER A 256 10.09 11.90 8.57
C SER A 256 10.21 10.63 7.71
N PHE A 257 9.10 9.94 7.42
CA PHE A 257 9.15 8.59 6.84
C PHE A 257 9.60 8.58 5.39
N LEU A 258 9.01 9.43 4.55
CA LEU A 258 9.42 9.51 3.14
C LEU A 258 10.92 9.88 2.98
N PRO A 259 11.46 10.93 3.63
CA PRO A 259 12.89 11.23 3.50
C PRO A 259 13.78 10.09 4.04
N ALA A 260 13.37 9.43 5.13
CA ALA A 260 14.06 8.26 5.65
C ALA A 260 14.08 7.10 4.62
N TYR A 261 12.93 6.79 4.01
CA TYR A 261 12.86 5.78 2.95
C TYR A 261 13.74 6.16 1.74
N SER A 262 13.78 7.44 1.36
CA SER A 262 14.66 7.94 0.30
C SER A 262 16.14 7.73 0.60
N LEU A 263 16.54 7.87 1.86
CA LEU A 263 17.93 7.62 2.27
C LEU A 263 18.29 6.14 2.15
N ASP A 264 17.40 5.27 2.62
CA ASP A 264 17.65 3.82 2.69
C ASP A 264 17.49 3.11 1.33
N ASN A 265 16.98 3.82 0.30
CA ASN A 265 16.64 3.25 -1.00
C ASN A 265 17.12 4.12 -2.17
N PRO A 266 18.44 4.27 -2.37
CA PRO A 266 19.00 5.19 -3.37
C PRO A 266 18.68 4.83 -4.83
N SER A 267 18.23 3.61 -5.12
CA SER A 267 17.78 3.19 -6.46
C SER A 267 16.31 3.49 -6.74
N SER A 268 15.55 3.92 -5.73
CA SER A 268 14.12 4.23 -5.83
C SER A 268 13.91 5.74 -5.97
N ARG A 269 12.70 6.15 -6.36
CA ARG A 269 12.28 7.55 -6.49
C ARG A 269 11.13 7.84 -5.54
N PHE A 270 11.13 9.03 -4.97
CA PHE A 270 10.15 9.44 -3.97
C PHE A 270 9.58 10.82 -4.30
N ALA A 271 8.27 10.96 -4.19
CA ALA A 271 7.55 12.19 -4.49
C ALA A 271 6.64 12.57 -3.34
N SER A 272 6.72 13.82 -2.91
CA SER A 272 5.68 14.48 -2.13
C SER A 272 5.01 15.54 -3.00
N VAL A 273 3.69 15.43 -3.16
CA VAL A 273 2.88 16.30 -4.00
C VAL A 273 1.89 17.00 -3.07
N SER A 274 1.79 18.32 -3.12
CA SER A 274 0.82 19.05 -2.30
C SER A 274 0.56 20.44 -2.86
N PHE A 275 -0.55 21.04 -2.42
CA PHE A 275 -0.75 22.47 -2.55
C PHE A 275 0.15 23.21 -1.57
N LYS A 276 0.49 24.46 -1.89
CA LYS A 276 1.22 25.32 -0.97
C LYS A 276 0.49 25.54 0.36
N GLY A 277 -0.85 25.51 0.33
CA GLY A 277 -1.68 25.46 1.53
C GLY A 277 -2.82 24.46 1.41
N GLU A 278 -3.30 23.97 2.54
CA GLU A 278 -4.25 22.85 2.62
C GLU A 278 -5.64 23.29 3.10
N THR A 279 -6.72 22.76 2.50
CA THR A 279 -8.11 23.09 2.85
C THR A 279 -8.79 22.05 3.74
N VAL A 280 -8.33 20.80 3.70
CA VAL A 280 -9.02 19.67 4.35
C VAL A 280 -8.33 19.24 5.63
N LEU A 281 -7.02 19.06 5.57
CA LEU A 281 -6.23 18.53 6.69
C LEU A 281 -6.33 19.38 7.98
N PRO A 282 -6.39 20.73 7.95
CA PRO A 282 -6.53 21.53 9.18
C PRO A 282 -7.75 21.18 10.02
N GLY A 283 -8.88 20.91 9.38
CA GLY A 283 -10.12 20.51 10.07
C GLY A 283 -10.01 19.13 10.72
N TYR A 284 -9.38 18.17 10.02
CA TYR A 284 -9.10 16.84 10.55
C TYR A 284 -8.11 16.87 11.73
N MET A 285 -7.11 17.74 11.61
CA MET A 285 -6.00 17.79 12.54
C MET A 285 -6.19 18.75 13.70
N GLN A 286 -7.30 19.49 13.71
CA GLN A 286 -7.59 20.54 14.68
C GLN A 286 -6.43 21.54 14.80
N THR A 287 -5.83 21.89 13.67
CA THR A 287 -4.75 22.86 13.56
C THR A 287 -5.21 24.06 12.74
N SER A 288 -4.51 25.19 12.86
CA SER A 288 -4.75 26.33 11.97
C SER A 288 -4.17 26.06 10.59
N PHE A 289 -4.74 26.76 9.61
CA PHE A 289 -4.24 26.81 8.25
C PHE A 289 -2.77 27.24 8.18
N GLU A 290 -2.40 28.32 8.87
CA GLU A 290 -1.06 28.89 8.87
C GLU A 290 -0.04 27.97 9.55
N ALA A 291 -0.48 27.24 10.57
CA ALA A 291 0.35 26.25 11.24
C ALA A 291 0.65 25.07 10.29
N LEU A 292 -0.34 24.60 9.53
CA LEU A 292 -0.14 23.53 8.58
C LEU A 292 0.70 23.97 7.37
N ASP A 293 0.50 25.18 6.83
CA ASP A 293 1.33 25.72 5.75
C ASP A 293 2.83 25.73 6.13
N LYS A 294 3.15 26.05 7.39
CA LYS A 294 4.53 25.99 7.90
C LYS A 294 5.06 24.56 7.94
N ILE A 295 4.22 23.58 8.31
CA ILE A 295 4.58 22.16 8.29
C ILE A 295 4.87 21.71 6.86
N ILE A 296 4.02 22.06 5.89
CA ILE A 296 4.20 21.73 4.47
C ILE A 296 5.52 22.30 3.97
N ALA A 297 5.77 23.61 4.18
CA ALA A 297 7.00 24.26 3.74
C ALA A 297 8.26 23.64 4.39
N GLY A 298 8.21 23.36 5.69
CA GLY A 298 9.31 22.70 6.41
C GLY A 298 9.57 21.29 5.91
N TYR A 299 8.51 20.50 5.69
CA TYR A 299 8.61 19.15 5.18
C TYR A 299 9.19 19.12 3.76
N PHE A 300 8.75 19.99 2.86
CA PHE A 300 9.24 20.07 1.48
C PHE A 300 10.72 20.51 1.41
N ASN A 301 11.15 21.39 2.31
CA ASN A 301 12.56 21.72 2.46
C ASN A 301 13.36 20.52 2.98
N ASN A 302 12.84 19.74 3.92
CA ASN A 302 13.56 18.60 4.49
C ASN A 302 13.69 17.44 3.50
N ILE A 303 12.63 17.16 2.74
CA ILE A 303 12.57 15.99 1.87
C ILE A 303 13.57 16.05 0.71
N THR A 304 13.87 17.26 0.24
CA THR A 304 14.79 17.52 -0.87
C THR A 304 16.27 17.48 -0.46
N ASN A 305 16.55 17.57 0.85
CA ASN A 305 17.90 17.67 1.41
C ASN A 305 18.44 16.32 1.92
N THR A 306 18.19 15.22 1.18
CA THR A 306 18.79 13.92 1.48
C THR A 306 20.07 13.71 0.65
N PRO A 307 21.14 13.09 1.20
CA PRO A 307 22.36 12.78 0.44
C PRO A 307 22.13 11.93 -0.82
N THR A 308 21.11 11.06 -0.82
CA THR A 308 20.75 10.26 -2.01
C THR A 308 20.07 11.10 -3.08
N ASN A 309 19.47 12.23 -2.68
CA ASN A 309 18.78 13.17 -3.53
C ASN A 309 17.67 12.53 -4.40
N GLN A 310 17.02 11.47 -3.91
CA GLN A 310 16.00 10.72 -4.65
C GLN A 310 14.55 11.15 -4.38
N ALA A 311 14.34 11.97 -3.34
CA ALA A 311 13.04 12.55 -3.05
C ALA A 311 12.92 13.96 -3.62
N LYS A 312 11.79 14.23 -4.27
CA LYS A 312 11.45 15.54 -4.83
C LYS A 312 10.01 15.92 -4.51
N THR A 313 9.72 17.19 -4.72
CA THR A 313 8.43 17.78 -4.42
C THR A 313 7.77 18.30 -5.68
N PHE A 314 6.46 18.22 -5.74
CA PHE A 314 5.65 18.94 -6.71
C PHE A 314 4.69 19.86 -5.94
N THR A 315 4.95 21.15 -5.98
CA THR A 315 4.18 22.16 -5.25
C THR A 315 3.20 22.84 -6.19
N LEU A 316 1.92 22.75 -5.88
CA LEU A 316 0.89 23.48 -6.62
C LEU A 316 0.57 24.82 -5.92
N PRO A 317 0.55 25.97 -6.64
CA PRO A 317 0.28 27.25 -6.00
C PRO A 317 -1.17 27.33 -5.50
N GLY A 318 -1.38 28.22 -4.54
CA GLY A 318 -2.70 28.42 -3.92
C GLY A 318 -2.97 27.43 -2.79
N ARG A 319 -4.26 27.27 -2.49
CA ARG A 319 -4.73 26.41 -1.40
C ARG A 319 -5.91 25.56 -1.84
N ASP A 320 -5.76 24.27 -1.76
CA ASP A 320 -6.78 23.27 -2.02
C ASP A 320 -6.32 21.91 -1.46
N HIS A 321 -6.94 20.81 -1.87
CA HIS A 321 -6.59 19.44 -1.50
C HIS A 321 -6.57 18.53 -2.73
N CYS A 322 -5.77 17.45 -2.68
CA CYS A 322 -5.67 16.41 -3.71
C CYS A 322 -5.17 16.91 -5.07
N VAL A 323 -3.86 17.14 -5.22
CA VAL A 323 -3.27 17.60 -6.49
C VAL A 323 -3.47 16.55 -7.60
N LEU A 324 -3.39 15.25 -7.28
CA LEU A 324 -3.56 14.18 -8.29
C LEU A 324 -4.97 14.08 -8.86
N PHE A 325 -5.94 14.82 -8.28
CA PHE A 325 -7.30 14.93 -8.81
C PHE A 325 -7.44 16.07 -9.82
N LYS A 326 -6.40 16.90 -9.99
CA LYS A 326 -6.40 17.98 -10.97
C LYS A 326 -5.92 17.45 -12.32
N LYS A 327 -6.52 17.97 -13.39
CA LYS A 327 -6.18 17.58 -14.76
C LYS A 327 -4.88 18.25 -15.19
N ASP A 328 -3.78 17.53 -15.03
CA ASP A 328 -2.41 17.92 -15.41
C ASP A 328 -2.05 19.37 -15.01
N PRO A 329 -2.10 19.68 -13.70
CA PRO A 329 -1.89 21.04 -13.24
C PRO A 329 -0.42 21.48 -13.42
N LEU A 330 -0.19 22.79 -13.42
CA LEU A 330 1.14 23.40 -13.52
C LEU A 330 1.65 23.78 -12.13
N SER A 331 2.86 23.33 -11.80
CA SER A 331 3.53 23.61 -10.53
C SER A 331 3.89 25.09 -10.34
N GLU A 332 4.42 25.46 -9.18
CA GLU A 332 4.90 26.82 -8.91
C GLU A 332 6.07 27.24 -9.83
N THR A 333 6.84 26.29 -10.36
CA THR A 333 7.86 26.54 -11.40
C THR A 333 7.35 26.33 -12.83
N ASN A 334 6.03 26.29 -13.04
CA ASN A 334 5.39 26.17 -14.35
C ASN A 334 5.72 24.85 -15.09
N VAL A 335 5.94 23.76 -14.36
CA VAL A 335 6.14 22.40 -14.89
C VAL A 335 4.82 21.63 -14.76
N SER A 336 4.37 20.96 -15.84
CA SER A 336 3.15 20.15 -15.76
C SER A 336 3.39 18.87 -14.96
N LEU A 337 2.37 18.41 -14.24
CA LEU A 337 2.44 17.16 -13.47
C LEU A 337 2.83 15.96 -14.35
N SER A 338 2.31 15.89 -15.58
CA SER A 338 2.64 14.85 -16.55
C SER A 338 4.12 14.86 -16.95
N SER A 339 4.68 16.04 -17.22
CA SER A 339 6.10 16.19 -17.57
C SER A 339 7.02 15.88 -16.39
N TRP A 340 6.61 16.27 -15.18
CA TRP A 340 7.33 15.97 -13.96
C TRP A 340 7.33 14.46 -13.65
N PHE A 341 6.19 13.79 -13.80
CA PHE A 341 6.13 12.34 -13.66
C PHE A 341 6.94 11.60 -14.72
N ALA A 342 7.08 12.15 -15.92
CA ALA A 342 7.95 11.56 -16.94
C ALA A 342 9.42 11.52 -16.49
N THR A 343 9.93 12.57 -15.84
CA THR A 343 11.27 12.56 -15.26
C THR A 343 11.36 11.67 -14.03
N MET A 344 10.31 11.60 -13.20
CA MET A 344 10.29 10.68 -12.07
C MET A 344 10.41 9.22 -12.51
N ARG A 345 9.67 8.80 -13.54
CA ARG A 345 9.68 7.42 -14.05
C ARG A 345 11.00 7.07 -14.74
N ASP A 346 11.58 8.01 -15.48
CA ASP A 346 12.86 7.80 -16.15
C ASP A 346 14.02 7.89 -15.14
N LEU A 347 14.51 6.72 -14.72
CA LEU A 347 15.55 6.61 -13.71
C LEU A 347 16.90 7.19 -14.17
N ASP A 348 17.13 7.30 -15.48
CA ASP A 348 18.34 7.90 -16.04
C ASP A 348 18.23 9.44 -16.17
N SER A 349 17.04 10.00 -15.93
CA SER A 349 16.80 11.43 -16.04
C SER A 349 17.20 12.21 -14.78
N VAL A 350 17.38 13.51 -14.96
CA VAL A 350 17.53 14.46 -13.86
C VAL A 350 16.16 14.73 -13.25
N PHE A 351 15.90 14.15 -12.08
CA PHE A 351 14.66 14.34 -11.33
C PHE A 351 14.80 15.55 -10.39
N LEU A 352 14.05 16.63 -10.64
CA LEU A 352 14.08 17.89 -9.89
C LEU A 352 12.72 18.19 -9.26
N SER A 353 12.69 19.02 -8.22
CA SER A 353 11.42 19.53 -7.67
C SER A 353 10.81 20.53 -8.63
N ALA A 354 9.49 20.65 -8.58
CA ALA A 354 8.68 21.48 -9.47
C ALA A 354 7.65 22.30 -8.71
#